data_AF-A0A1C7EF78-F1
#
_entry.id   AF-A0A1C7EF78-F1
#
_cell.length_a   1.000
_cell.length_b   1.000
_cell.length_c   1.000
_cell.angle_alpha   90.00
_cell.angle_beta   90.00
_cell.angle_gamma   90.00
#
_symmetry.space_group_name_H-M   'P 1'
#
loop_
_entity.id
_entity.type
_entity.pdbx_description
1 polymer ?
#
loop_
_entity_poly.entity_id
_entity_poly.type
_entity_poly.pdbx_seq_one_letter_code
_entity_poly.pdbx_strand_id
1 'polypeptide(L)'
;MQIDFKYILRYGLPGWFLCITLITNFCLINNIGFTMLFSGEYAAILSMLAGLLIFGVPIGYVLNRLGVFLWVCKVKEKEYFKAEMAVDEVLKKDDFLRARYRYLLTVLNGAQTLCIAATFAFILNMGVTAYGFFMLANTIENGYETEIIEETTTTTLLTETVDSGEIITTTETTSTEPVVKTVSLSEFEKDINEIFMGISVILCLVLLSSIFIFYSTAEYHERYLDCFIEYNVLKTRPTYVNTTTIQKARVGMDKLFLALSKMFSSK
;
A
#
# COMPACT_ATOMS: atom_id res chain seq x y z
N MET A 1 -25.22 -22.07 1.41
CA MET A 1 -24.95 -20.62 1.35
C MET A 1 -24.00 -20.40 0.18
N GLN A 2 -24.47 -19.86 -0.94
CA GLN A 2 -23.60 -19.61 -2.10
C GLN A 2 -22.81 -18.34 -1.80
N ILE A 3 -21.49 -18.46 -1.69
CA ILE A 3 -20.62 -17.30 -1.50
C ILE A 3 -20.66 -16.51 -2.81
N ASP A 4 -21.34 -15.37 -2.78
CA ASP A 4 -21.38 -14.47 -3.91
C ASP A 4 -19.96 -13.93 -4.18
N PHE A 5 -19.42 -14.20 -5.37
CA PHE A 5 -18.07 -13.77 -5.78
C PHE A 5 -17.86 -12.26 -5.61
N LYS A 6 -18.95 -11.49 -5.67
CA LYS A 6 -19.00 -10.06 -5.37
C LYS A 6 -18.45 -9.72 -3.98
N TYR A 7 -18.70 -10.54 -2.96
CA TYR A 7 -18.19 -10.31 -1.60
C TYR A 7 -16.69 -10.59 -1.52
N ILE A 8 -16.21 -11.63 -2.22
CA ILE A 8 -14.78 -11.94 -2.30
C ILE A 8 -14.03 -10.78 -2.94
N LEU A 9 -14.50 -10.25 -4.06
CA LEU A 9 -13.84 -9.10 -4.69
C LEU A 9 -13.91 -7.84 -3.81
N ARG A 10 -15.06 -7.57 -3.19
CA ARG A 10 -15.26 -6.35 -2.39
C ARG A 10 -14.38 -6.30 -1.16
N TYR A 11 -14.25 -7.41 -0.44
CA TYR A 11 -13.50 -7.46 0.82
C TYR A 11 -12.10 -8.02 0.61
N GLY A 12 -11.92 -8.96 -0.32
CA GLY A 12 -10.62 -9.54 -0.65
C GLY A 12 -9.66 -8.50 -1.20
N LEU A 13 -10.07 -7.65 -2.15
CA LEU A 13 -9.13 -6.74 -2.82
C LEU A 13 -8.42 -5.75 -1.85
N PRO A 14 -9.12 -5.05 -0.94
CA PRO A 14 -8.47 -4.23 0.08
C PRO A 14 -7.57 -5.02 1.03
N GLY A 15 -8.01 -6.23 1.45
CA GLY A 15 -7.24 -7.04 2.36
C GLY A 15 -5.99 -7.66 1.72
N TRP A 16 -6.08 -8.12 0.47
CA TRP A 16 -4.95 -8.60 -0.32
C TRP A 16 -3.95 -7.49 -0.55
N PHE A 17 -4.43 -6.28 -0.89
CA PHE A 17 -3.56 -5.12 -1.02
C PHE A 17 -2.73 -4.89 0.25
N LEU A 18 -3.39 -4.80 1.42
CA LEU A 18 -2.70 -4.63 2.70
C LEU A 18 -1.72 -5.77 3.00
N CYS A 19 -2.14 -7.02 2.79
CA CYS A 19 -1.31 -8.20 3.06
C CYS A 19 -0.08 -8.26 2.14
N ILE A 20 -0.25 -7.99 0.85
CA ILE A 20 0.88 -7.91 -0.10
C ILE A 20 1.87 -6.86 0.37
N THR A 21 1.39 -5.65 0.73
CA THR A 21 2.29 -4.60 1.23
C THR A 21 3.02 -5.03 2.49
N LEU A 22 2.33 -5.67 3.44
CA LEU A 22 2.94 -6.18 4.67
C LEU A 22 4.01 -7.25 4.40
N ILE A 23 3.71 -8.21 3.52
CA ILE A 23 4.66 -9.28 3.19
C ILE A 23 5.86 -8.70 2.45
N THR A 24 5.65 -7.82 1.47
CA THR A 24 6.73 -7.12 0.78
C THR A 24 7.64 -6.39 1.77
N ASN A 25 7.06 -5.64 2.72
CA ASN A 25 7.83 -4.95 3.75
C ASN A 25 8.62 -5.90 4.65
N PHE A 26 7.99 -6.98 5.09
CA PHE A 26 8.65 -7.99 5.91
C PHE A 26 9.83 -8.63 5.15
N CYS A 27 9.68 -8.89 3.85
CA CYS A 27 10.74 -9.42 3.02
C CYS A 27 11.89 -8.44 2.78
N LEU A 28 11.58 -7.14 2.66
CA LEU A 28 12.59 -6.08 2.51
C LEU A 28 13.43 -5.92 3.78
N ILE A 29 12.82 -5.95 4.96
CA ILE A 29 13.54 -5.78 6.25
C ILE A 29 14.51 -6.93 6.50
N ASN A 30 14.08 -8.17 6.24
CA ASN A 30 14.86 -9.33 6.65
C ASN A 30 15.98 -9.70 5.68
N ASN A 31 16.04 -9.09 4.48
CA ASN A 31 16.99 -9.35 3.38
C ASN A 31 17.03 -10.82 2.84
N ILE A 32 16.61 -11.78 3.65
CA ILE A 32 16.51 -13.23 3.42
C ILE A 32 15.21 -13.56 2.67
N GLY A 33 14.15 -12.77 2.87
CA GLY A 33 12.83 -13.06 2.31
C GLY A 33 12.74 -12.84 0.81
N PHE A 34 13.46 -11.86 0.27
CA PHE A 34 13.35 -11.52 -1.16
C PHE A 34 14.02 -12.59 -2.03
N THR A 35 15.24 -13.01 -1.71
CA THR A 35 15.92 -14.08 -2.45
C THR A 35 15.19 -15.42 -2.36
N MET A 36 14.60 -15.75 -1.20
CA MET A 36 13.78 -16.96 -1.03
C MET A 36 12.46 -16.91 -1.79
N LEU A 37 11.84 -15.73 -1.95
CA LEU A 37 10.63 -15.57 -2.77
C LEU A 37 10.90 -15.75 -4.27
N PHE A 38 12.11 -15.44 -4.73
CA PHE A 38 12.51 -15.51 -6.14
C PHE A 38 13.45 -16.69 -6.46
N SER A 39 13.73 -17.57 -5.51
CA SER A 39 14.63 -18.73 -5.71
C SER A 39 14.07 -19.83 -6.64
N GLY A 40 12.86 -19.64 -7.18
CA GLY A 40 12.25 -20.55 -8.16
C GLY A 40 11.40 -21.67 -7.55
N GLU A 41 11.20 -21.68 -6.23
CA GLU A 41 10.30 -22.64 -5.59
C GLU A 41 8.83 -22.25 -5.78
N TYR A 42 8.24 -22.69 -6.90
CA TYR A 42 6.82 -22.45 -7.23
C TYR A 42 5.86 -22.84 -6.09
N ALA A 43 6.22 -23.85 -5.30
CA ALA A 43 5.43 -24.31 -4.15
C ALA A 43 5.30 -23.23 -3.06
N ALA A 44 6.38 -22.50 -2.76
CA ALA A 44 6.36 -21.42 -1.77
C ALA A 44 5.43 -20.28 -2.22
N ILE A 45 5.56 -19.86 -3.48
CA ILE A 45 4.71 -18.81 -4.06
C ILE A 45 3.23 -19.23 -4.04
N LEU A 46 2.91 -20.47 -4.44
CA LEU A 46 1.55 -20.99 -4.40
C LEU A 46 0.98 -21.03 -2.98
N SER A 47 1.77 -21.47 -2.00
CA SER A 47 1.35 -21.50 -0.60
C SER A 47 1.07 -20.10 -0.05
N MET A 48 1.90 -19.12 -0.42
CA MET A 48 1.72 -17.72 -0.04
C MET A 48 0.47 -17.13 -0.71
N LEU A 49 0.23 -17.42 -2.00
CA LEU A 49 -0.97 -16.99 -2.71
C LEU A 49 -2.23 -17.58 -2.08
N ALA A 50 -2.19 -18.86 -1.71
CA ALA A 50 -3.29 -19.53 -1.02
C ALA A 50 -3.57 -18.90 0.35
N GLY A 51 -2.52 -18.64 1.14
CA GLY A 51 -2.63 -17.91 2.40
C GLY A 51 -3.24 -16.52 2.21
N LEU A 52 -2.78 -15.79 1.20
CA LEU A 52 -3.29 -14.47 0.86
C LEU A 52 -4.79 -14.51 0.53
N LEU A 53 -5.24 -15.49 -0.24
CA LEU A 53 -6.67 -15.67 -0.56
C LEU A 53 -7.51 -15.94 0.68
N ILE A 54 -7.01 -16.80 1.60
CA ILE A 54 -7.71 -17.17 2.84
C ILE A 54 -7.79 -16.00 3.82
N PHE A 55 -6.67 -15.29 4.05
CA PHE A 55 -6.59 -14.25 5.08
C PHE A 55 -7.03 -12.87 4.59
N GLY A 56 -6.87 -12.57 3.31
CA GLY A 56 -7.19 -11.24 2.78
C GLY A 56 -8.68 -10.90 2.90
N VAL A 57 -9.57 -11.87 2.67
CA VAL A 57 -11.02 -11.62 2.76
C VAL A 57 -11.46 -11.25 4.20
N PRO A 58 -11.10 -12.01 5.26
CA PRO A 58 -11.35 -11.62 6.65
C PRO A 58 -10.75 -10.26 7.00
N ILE A 59 -9.51 -9.98 6.60
CA ILE A 59 -8.83 -8.72 6.90
C ILE A 59 -9.57 -7.54 6.25
N GLY A 60 -9.90 -7.64 4.97
CA GLY A 60 -10.61 -6.55 4.30
C GLY A 60 -12.06 -6.39 4.79
N TYR A 61 -12.70 -7.45 5.30
CA TYR A 61 -13.97 -7.32 6.02
C TYR A 61 -13.84 -6.46 7.28
N VAL A 62 -12.79 -6.69 8.09
CA VAL A 62 -12.49 -5.89 9.27
C VAL A 62 -12.22 -4.43 8.88
N LEU A 63 -11.43 -4.19 7.83
CA LEU A 63 -11.18 -2.83 7.33
C LEU A 63 -12.46 -2.14 6.86
N ASN A 64 -13.37 -2.86 6.18
CA ASN A 64 -14.65 -2.31 5.76
C ASN A 64 -15.51 -1.93 6.98
N ARG A 65 -15.51 -2.76 8.03
CA ARG A 65 -16.20 -2.44 9.29
C ARG A 65 -15.60 -1.22 9.97
N LEU A 66 -14.28 -1.11 9.99
CA LEU A 66 -13.58 0.05 10.53
C LEU A 66 -13.93 1.33 9.73
N GLY A 67 -14.03 1.23 8.40
CA GLY A 67 -14.40 2.37 7.56
C GLY A 67 -15.80 2.88 7.81
N VAL A 68 -16.78 1.98 7.87
CA VAL A 68 -18.15 2.36 8.25
C VAL A 68 -18.17 2.95 9.65
N PHE A 69 -17.45 2.36 10.61
CA PHE A 69 -17.36 2.86 11.98
C PHE A 69 -16.76 4.28 12.05
N LEU A 70 -15.62 4.52 11.41
CA LEU A 70 -14.98 5.83 11.35
C LEU A 70 -15.88 6.88 10.70
N TRP A 71 -16.64 6.48 9.69
CA TRP A 71 -17.60 7.36 9.03
C TRP A 71 -18.80 7.68 9.93
N VAL A 72 -19.38 6.69 10.59
CA VAL A 72 -20.46 6.87 11.57
C VAL A 72 -20.02 7.73 12.75
N CYS A 73 -18.76 7.67 13.18
CA CYS A 73 -18.23 8.57 14.21
C CYS A 73 -18.13 10.03 13.75
N LYS A 74 -17.93 10.28 12.44
CA LYS A 74 -17.82 11.63 11.87
C LYS A 74 -19.19 12.28 11.66
N VAL A 75 -20.17 11.49 11.22
CA VAL A 75 -21.55 11.97 11.01
C VAL A 75 -22.30 11.87 12.35
N LYS A 76 -23.22 12.79 12.65
CA LYS A 76 -24.11 12.61 13.80
C LYS A 76 -24.97 11.37 13.56
N GLU A 77 -24.70 10.29 14.28
CA GLU A 77 -25.33 8.97 14.14
C GLU A 77 -26.86 9.05 13.94
N LYS A 78 -27.54 9.88 14.76
CA LYS A 78 -28.99 10.06 14.69
C LYS A 78 -29.47 10.69 13.38
N GLU A 79 -28.74 11.66 12.84
CA GLU A 79 -29.08 12.32 11.58
C GLU A 79 -28.87 11.36 10.41
N TYR A 80 -27.79 10.58 10.44
CA TYR A 80 -27.50 9.57 9.44
C TYR A 80 -28.60 8.50 9.36
N PHE A 81 -28.93 7.84 10.47
CA PHE A 81 -29.94 6.78 10.46
C PHE A 81 -31.32 7.31 10.06
N LYS A 82 -31.66 8.55 10.44
CA LYS A 82 -32.90 9.18 9.99
C LYS A 82 -32.93 9.37 8.48
N ALA A 83 -31.83 9.81 7.87
CA ALA A 83 -31.72 9.94 6.42
C ALA A 83 -31.78 8.57 5.73
N GLU A 84 -31.07 7.55 6.23
CA GLU A 84 -31.08 6.20 5.67
C GLU A 84 -32.47 5.57 5.73
N MET A 85 -33.20 5.71 6.84
CA MET A 85 -34.59 5.23 6.95
C MET A 85 -35.52 5.92 5.94
N ALA A 86 -35.38 7.23 5.75
CA ALA A 86 -36.20 7.96 4.77
C ALA A 86 -35.89 7.51 3.33
N VAL A 87 -34.62 7.25 3.02
CA VAL A 87 -34.19 6.69 1.73
C VAL A 87 -34.78 5.29 1.52
N ASP A 88 -34.70 4.40 2.53
CA ASP A 88 -35.23 3.04 2.42
C ASP A 88 -36.76 3.03 2.24
N GLU A 89 -37.47 3.93 2.91
CA GLU A 89 -38.92 4.07 2.77
C GLU A 89 -39.34 4.46 1.34
N VAL A 90 -38.58 5.33 0.69
CA VAL A 90 -38.82 5.69 -0.71
C VAL A 90 -38.45 4.56 -1.66
N LEU A 91 -37.33 3.88 -1.38
CA LEU A 91 -36.85 2.75 -2.18
C LEU A 91 -37.75 1.51 -2.08
N LYS A 92 -38.64 1.42 -1.08
CA LYS A 92 -39.63 0.32 -0.98
C LYS A 92 -40.59 0.24 -2.17
N LYS A 93 -40.80 1.33 -2.90
CA LYS A 93 -41.76 1.39 -4.00
C LYS A 93 -41.18 0.95 -5.34
N ASP A 94 -39.87 0.81 -5.46
CA ASP A 94 -39.18 0.58 -6.73
C ASP A 94 -37.94 -0.30 -6.54
N ASP A 95 -38.08 -1.58 -6.88
CA ASP A 95 -37.00 -2.57 -6.73
C ASP A 95 -35.79 -2.27 -7.61
N PHE A 96 -35.98 -1.62 -8.77
CA PHE A 96 -34.88 -1.23 -9.64
C PHE A 96 -34.03 -0.12 -9.00
N LEU A 97 -34.67 0.93 -8.47
CA LEU A 97 -33.96 2.00 -7.77
C LEU A 97 -33.26 1.46 -6.51
N ARG A 98 -33.91 0.55 -5.78
CA ARG A 98 -33.31 -0.09 -4.60
C ARG A 98 -32.07 -0.89 -4.99
N ALA A 99 -32.12 -1.68 -6.05
CA ALA A 99 -30.97 -2.44 -6.54
C ALA A 99 -29.82 -1.52 -6.95
N ARG A 100 -30.11 -0.42 -7.67
CA ARG A 100 -29.11 0.58 -8.08
C ARG A 100 -28.47 1.29 -6.89
N TYR A 101 -29.27 1.71 -5.90
CA TYR A 101 -28.77 2.33 -4.67
C TYR A 101 -27.84 1.38 -3.90
N ARG A 102 -28.26 0.13 -3.69
CA ARG A 102 -27.42 -0.90 -3.03
C ARG A 102 -26.12 -1.16 -3.79
N TYR A 103 -26.17 -1.16 -5.12
CA TYR A 103 -24.97 -1.30 -5.94
C TYR A 103 -24.01 -0.13 -5.72
N LEU A 104 -24.49 1.12 -5.80
CA LEU A 104 -23.65 2.31 -5.59
C LEU A 104 -23.06 2.37 -4.19
N LEU A 105 -23.86 2.13 -3.16
CA LEU A 105 -23.39 2.06 -1.77
C LEU A 105 -22.33 0.96 -1.60
N THR A 106 -22.48 -0.15 -2.32
CA THR A 106 -21.48 -1.22 -2.32
C THR A 106 -20.16 -0.78 -2.94
N VAL A 107 -20.19 -0.12 -4.09
CA VAL A 107 -18.98 0.40 -4.77
C VAL A 107 -18.29 1.43 -3.89
N LEU A 108 -19.05 2.36 -3.31
CA LEU A 108 -18.51 3.41 -2.45
C LEU A 108 -17.80 2.84 -1.23
N ASN A 109 -18.44 1.94 -0.49
CA ASN A 109 -17.81 1.30 0.68
C ASN A 109 -16.58 0.48 0.28
N GLY A 110 -16.58 -0.14 -0.90
CA GLY A 110 -15.40 -0.83 -1.45
C GLY A 110 -14.23 0.13 -1.66
N ALA A 111 -14.49 1.28 -2.30
CA ALA A 111 -13.48 2.32 -2.49
C ALA A 111 -12.96 2.87 -1.15
N GLN A 112 -13.86 3.17 -0.20
CA GLN A 112 -13.48 3.64 1.13
C GLN A 112 -12.60 2.61 1.88
N THR A 113 -12.95 1.33 1.80
CA THR A 113 -12.16 0.26 2.43
C THR A 113 -10.77 0.16 1.81
N LEU A 114 -10.66 0.31 0.49
CA LEU A 114 -9.37 0.33 -0.20
C LEU A 114 -8.52 1.53 0.23
N CYS A 115 -9.10 2.72 0.36
CA CYS A 115 -8.40 3.90 0.88
C CYS A 115 -7.86 3.67 2.29
N ILE A 116 -8.68 3.08 3.17
CA ILE A 116 -8.26 2.76 4.54
C ILE A 116 -7.11 1.74 4.52
N ALA A 117 -7.22 0.69 3.71
CA ALA A 117 -6.14 -0.28 3.52
C ALA A 117 -4.84 0.41 3.06
N ALA A 118 -4.92 1.33 2.10
CA ALA A 118 -3.78 2.11 1.62
C ALA A 118 -3.18 3.01 2.69
N THR A 119 -4.00 3.69 3.50
CA THR A 119 -3.53 4.49 4.63
C THR A 119 -2.82 3.64 5.68
N PHE A 120 -3.39 2.49 6.06
CA PHE A 120 -2.75 1.56 7.00
C PHE A 120 -1.42 1.03 6.46
N ALA A 121 -1.42 0.60 5.19
CA ALA A 121 -0.21 0.14 4.52
C ALA A 121 0.87 1.23 4.53
N PHE A 122 0.52 2.49 4.24
CA PHE A 122 1.45 3.60 4.28
C PHE A 122 2.01 3.85 5.69
N ILE A 123 1.18 3.87 6.73
CA ILE A 123 1.64 4.07 8.11
C ILE A 123 2.65 2.98 8.51
N LEU A 124 2.36 1.74 8.15
CA LEU A 124 3.24 0.60 8.42
C LEU A 124 4.55 0.71 7.64
N ASN A 125 4.50 1.13 6.37
CA ASN A 125 5.70 1.42 5.57
C ASN A 125 6.58 2.47 6.26
N MET A 126 6.00 3.57 6.75
CA MET A 126 6.80 4.60 7.43
C MET A 126 7.48 4.05 8.69
N GLY A 127 6.80 3.22 9.47
CA GLY A 127 7.38 2.60 10.66
C GLY A 127 8.56 1.69 10.31
N VAL A 128 8.42 0.89 9.25
CA VAL A 128 9.48 0.03 8.72
C VAL A 128 10.68 0.84 8.23
N THR A 129 10.44 1.90 7.46
CA THR A 129 11.50 2.79 6.97
C THR A 129 12.22 3.46 8.13
N ALA A 130 11.48 3.98 9.13
CA ALA A 130 12.06 4.59 10.32
C ALA A 130 12.91 3.61 11.14
N TYR A 131 12.45 2.36 11.27
CA TYR A 131 13.25 1.30 11.92
C TYR A 131 14.53 0.98 11.14
N GLY A 132 14.46 0.93 9.82
CA GLY A 132 15.64 0.80 8.96
C GLY A 132 16.66 1.92 9.18
N PHE A 133 16.21 3.17 9.29
CA PHE A 133 17.07 4.30 9.64
C PHE A 133 17.74 4.14 11.00
N PHE A 134 16.98 3.72 12.01
CA PHE A 134 17.52 3.49 13.35
C PHE A 134 18.62 2.42 13.35
N MET A 135 18.38 1.29 12.68
CA MET A 135 19.36 0.20 12.58
C MET A 135 20.61 0.63 11.81
N LEU A 136 20.46 1.40 10.74
CA LEU A 136 21.58 1.92 9.97
C LEU A 136 22.42 2.89 10.79
N ALA A 137 21.78 3.85 11.47
CA ALA A 137 22.46 4.81 12.34
C ALA A 137 23.25 4.08 13.45
N ASN A 138 22.62 3.09 14.10
CA ASN A 138 23.27 2.27 15.12
C ASN A 138 24.44 1.44 14.55
N THR A 139 24.34 0.98 13.31
CA THR A 139 25.44 0.26 12.63
C THR A 139 26.60 1.20 12.31
N ILE A 140 26.34 2.45 11.90
CA ILE A 140 27.39 3.44 11.65
C ILE A 140 28.08 3.84 12.96
N GLU A 141 27.32 4.01 14.04
CA GLU A 141 27.85 4.36 15.36
C GLU A 141 28.69 3.24 15.99
N ASN A 142 28.29 1.98 15.83
CA ASN A 142 28.98 0.82 16.43
C ASN A 142 29.97 0.10 15.48
N GLY A 143 29.88 0.30 14.17
CA GLY A 143 30.47 -0.57 13.14
C GLY A 143 31.70 -0.02 12.42
N TYR A 144 32.29 1.05 12.92
CA TYR A 144 33.64 1.46 12.51
C TYR A 144 34.66 1.25 13.64
N GLU A 145 34.51 0.16 14.41
CA GLU A 145 35.73 -0.52 14.87
C GLU A 145 36.40 -1.03 13.59
N THR A 146 37.33 -0.24 13.06
CA THR A 146 38.21 -0.62 11.96
C THR A 146 38.70 -2.02 12.24
N GLU A 147 38.20 -3.00 11.49
CA GLU A 147 38.84 -4.29 11.37
C GLU A 147 40.18 -3.98 10.74
N ILE A 148 41.20 -3.78 11.59
CA ILE A 148 42.58 -3.72 11.16
C ILE A 148 42.81 -5.12 10.61
N ILE A 149 42.68 -5.27 9.30
CA ILE A 149 43.06 -6.49 8.61
C ILE A 149 44.57 -6.61 8.87
N GLU A 150 44.95 -7.40 9.88
CA GLU A 150 46.34 -7.76 10.10
C GLU A 150 46.83 -8.43 8.82
N GLU A 151 47.70 -7.71 8.13
CA GLU A 151 48.24 -8.12 6.85
C GLU A 151 49.00 -9.43 7.05
N THR A 152 48.40 -10.55 6.63
CA THR A 152 49.05 -11.86 6.71
C THR A 152 50.14 -11.91 5.65
N THR A 153 51.35 -11.52 6.02
CA THR A 153 52.54 -11.61 5.15
C THR A 153 52.77 -13.07 4.80
N THR A 154 52.34 -13.49 3.61
CA THR A 154 52.55 -14.86 3.14
C THR A 154 53.95 -14.95 2.53
N THR A 155 54.92 -15.47 3.28
CA THR A 155 56.28 -15.68 2.78
C THR A 155 56.33 -16.97 1.96
N THR A 156 56.30 -16.86 0.63
CA THR A 156 56.58 -18.00 -0.27
C THR A 156 58.08 -18.21 -0.40
N LEU A 157 58.58 -19.33 0.14
CA LEU A 157 59.96 -19.79 -0.07
C LEU A 157 60.02 -20.61 -1.36
N LEU A 158 60.71 -20.08 -2.38
CA LEU A 158 61.09 -20.85 -3.57
C LEU A 158 62.43 -21.53 -3.31
N THR A 159 62.48 -22.86 -3.44
CA THR A 159 63.73 -23.63 -3.34
C THR A 159 64.03 -24.20 -4.72
N GLU A 160 65.08 -23.70 -5.38
CA GLU A 160 65.60 -24.28 -6.62
C GLU A 160 66.82 -25.14 -6.31
N THR A 161 66.79 -26.41 -6.71
CA THR A 161 67.93 -27.33 -6.63
C THR A 161 68.73 -27.27 -7.92
N VAL A 162 69.99 -26.84 -7.82
CA VAL A 162 70.95 -26.83 -8.93
C VAL A 162 71.84 -28.07 -8.87
N ASP A 163 72.09 -28.70 -10.03
CA ASP A 163 72.74 -30.01 -10.25
C ASP A 163 74.23 -30.12 -9.83
N SER A 164 74.77 -29.14 -9.09
CA SER A 164 76.16 -29.13 -8.62
C SER A 164 76.35 -29.44 -7.13
N GLY A 165 75.29 -29.84 -6.42
CA GLY A 165 75.37 -30.25 -5.01
C GLY A 165 75.47 -29.08 -4.01
N GLU A 166 75.20 -27.85 -4.44
CA GLU A 166 75.18 -26.66 -3.59
C GLU A 166 73.77 -26.07 -3.56
N ILE A 167 73.15 -26.07 -2.38
CA ILE A 167 71.79 -25.55 -2.17
C ILE A 167 71.89 -24.03 -1.98
N ILE A 168 71.50 -23.26 -3.00
CA ILE A 168 71.41 -21.80 -2.92
C ILE A 168 69.96 -21.45 -2.57
N THR A 169 69.74 -20.96 -1.35
CA THR A 169 68.41 -20.49 -0.92
C THR A 169 68.31 -19.00 -1.20
N THR A 170 67.54 -18.61 -2.21
CA THR A 170 67.33 -17.20 -2.58
C THR A 170 65.98 -16.73 -2.06
N THR A 171 65.98 -15.91 -1.02
CA THR A 171 64.76 -15.33 -0.45
C THR A 171 64.39 -14.05 -1.19
N GLU A 172 63.48 -14.13 -2.15
CA GLU A 172 62.96 -12.96 -2.85
C GLU A 172 61.75 -12.41 -2.09
N THR A 173 61.91 -11.24 -1.46
CA THR A 173 60.83 -10.60 -0.68
C THR A 173 60.16 -9.53 -1.55
N THR A 174 59.08 -9.90 -2.23
CA THR A 174 58.28 -8.93 -3.00
C THR A 174 57.28 -8.24 -2.07
N SER A 175 57.65 -7.08 -1.56
CA SER A 175 56.75 -6.22 -0.77
C SER A 175 55.84 -5.44 -1.71
N THR A 176 54.67 -5.97 -2.06
CA THR A 176 53.59 -5.17 -2.63
C THR A 176 52.92 -4.39 -1.51
N GLU A 177 53.05 -3.06 -1.52
CA GLU A 177 52.28 -2.21 -0.60
C GLU A 177 50.78 -2.53 -0.75
N PRO A 178 50.05 -2.77 0.36
CA PRO A 178 48.63 -2.98 0.30
C PRO A 178 47.96 -1.70 -0.20
N VAL A 179 47.37 -1.75 -1.39
CA VAL A 179 46.48 -0.70 -1.87
C VAL A 179 45.18 -0.81 -1.08
N VAL A 180 45.14 -0.16 0.08
CA VAL A 180 43.93 -0.01 0.88
C VAL A 180 42.95 0.85 0.07
N LYS A 181 42.00 0.21 -0.60
CA LYS A 181 40.84 0.91 -1.15
C LYS A 181 39.93 1.31 0.01
N THR A 182 40.17 2.49 0.57
CA THR A 182 39.17 3.15 1.41
C THR A 182 38.03 3.60 0.50
N VAL A 183 36.95 2.82 0.42
CA VAL A 183 35.69 3.33 -0.12
C VAL A 183 35.27 4.47 0.80
N SER A 184 35.14 5.68 0.25
CA SER A 184 34.82 6.84 1.07
C SER A 184 33.41 6.68 1.65
N LEU A 185 33.28 6.72 2.98
CA LEU A 185 31.99 6.65 3.68
C LEU A 185 30.98 7.65 3.09
N SER A 186 31.48 8.82 2.68
CA SER A 186 30.70 9.89 2.06
C SER A 186 30.02 9.51 0.75
N GLU A 187 30.64 8.64 -0.07
CA GLU A 187 30.01 8.17 -1.32
C GLU A 187 28.90 7.17 -1.02
N PHE A 188 29.10 6.27 -0.06
CA PHE A 188 28.08 5.30 0.35
C PHE A 188 26.87 5.98 1.02
N GLU A 189 27.09 6.96 1.89
CA GLU A 189 26.01 7.74 2.52
C GLU A 189 25.17 8.50 1.48
N LYS A 190 25.83 9.03 0.43
CA LYS A 190 25.15 9.78 -0.62
C LYS A 190 24.21 8.88 -1.44
N ASP A 191 24.69 7.72 -1.88
CA ASP A 191 23.89 6.80 -2.70
C ASP A 191 22.69 6.25 -1.92
N ILE A 192 22.88 5.96 -0.63
CA ILE A 192 21.78 5.58 0.26
C ILE A 192 20.76 6.70 0.37
N ASN A 193 21.18 7.92 0.69
CA ASN A 193 20.26 9.04 0.87
C ASN A 193 19.46 9.35 -0.41
N GLU A 194 20.04 9.23 -1.60
CA GLU A 194 19.31 9.42 -2.87
C GLU A 194 18.23 8.35 -3.09
N ILE A 195 18.54 7.07 -2.87
CA ILE A 195 17.57 5.97 -2.99
C ILE A 195 16.41 6.17 -1.99
N PHE A 196 16.74 6.51 -0.74
CA PHE A 196 15.74 6.71 0.29
C PHE A 196 14.87 7.94 0.06
N MET A 197 15.43 9.04 -0.42
CA MET A 197 14.66 10.24 -0.76
C MET A 197 13.64 9.92 -1.87
N GLY A 198 14.05 9.14 -2.88
CA GLY A 198 13.16 8.66 -3.93
C GLY A 198 11.98 7.85 -3.40
N ILE A 199 12.24 6.89 -2.49
CA ILE A 199 11.20 6.06 -1.87
C ILE A 199 10.25 6.91 -1.02
N SER A 200 10.77 7.84 -0.21
CA SER A 200 9.97 8.73 0.64
C SER A 200 9.02 9.61 -0.18
N VAL A 201 9.50 10.20 -1.28
CA VAL A 201 8.67 11.03 -2.18
C VAL A 201 7.54 10.20 -2.80
N ILE A 202 7.83 8.99 -3.29
CA ILE A 202 6.82 8.09 -3.87
C ILE A 202 5.76 7.74 -2.83
N LEU A 203 6.18 7.36 -1.62
CA LEU A 203 5.27 7.04 -0.52
C LEU A 203 4.38 8.25 -0.18
N CYS A 204 4.96 9.45 -0.10
CA CYS A 204 4.24 10.68 0.21
C CYS A 204 3.17 11.01 -0.85
N LEU A 205 3.49 10.82 -2.14
CA LEU A 205 2.52 10.97 -3.24
C LEU A 205 1.38 9.93 -3.16
N VAL A 206 1.68 8.69 -2.77
CA VAL A 206 0.68 7.64 -2.54
C VAL A 206 -0.24 7.99 -1.36
N LEU A 207 0.31 8.55 -0.28
CA LEU A 207 -0.50 9.03 0.85
C LEU A 207 -1.41 10.19 0.43
N LEU A 208 -0.86 11.21 -0.22
CA LEU A 208 -1.62 12.40 -0.64
C LEU A 208 -2.75 12.02 -1.59
N SER A 209 -2.49 11.12 -2.54
CA SER A 209 -3.54 10.59 -3.42
C SER A 209 -4.59 9.79 -2.65
N SER A 210 -4.19 8.96 -1.67
CA SER A 210 -5.14 8.21 -0.84
C SER A 210 -6.02 9.13 0.02
N ILE A 211 -5.45 10.17 0.63
CA ILE A 211 -6.19 11.19 1.39
C ILE A 211 -7.15 11.95 0.48
N PHE A 212 -6.68 12.35 -0.71
CA PHE A 212 -7.50 13.05 -1.69
C PHE A 212 -8.68 12.20 -2.15
N ILE A 213 -8.46 10.91 -2.44
CA ILE A 213 -9.52 9.97 -2.81
C ILE A 213 -10.51 9.82 -1.65
N PHE A 214 -10.02 9.68 -0.41
CA PHE A 214 -10.89 9.55 0.77
C PHE A 214 -11.78 10.78 0.97
N TYR A 215 -11.20 11.99 0.94
CA TYR A 215 -11.95 13.24 1.03
C TYR A 215 -12.95 13.40 -0.11
N SER A 216 -12.52 13.10 -1.33
CA SER A 216 -13.38 13.13 -2.51
C SER A 216 -14.56 12.17 -2.34
N THR A 217 -14.33 10.92 -1.93
CA THR A 217 -15.42 9.96 -1.71
C THR A 217 -16.40 10.38 -0.62
N ALA A 218 -15.93 11.03 0.46
CA ALA A 218 -16.80 11.54 1.50
C ALA A 218 -17.70 12.68 0.99
N GLU A 219 -17.11 13.66 0.29
CA GLU A 219 -17.84 14.78 -0.29
C GLU A 219 -18.83 14.32 -1.38
N TYR A 220 -18.44 13.34 -2.21
CA TYR A 220 -19.32 12.77 -3.23
C TYR A 220 -20.50 12.01 -2.63
N HIS A 221 -20.32 11.35 -1.49
CA HIS A 221 -21.42 10.67 -0.82
C HIS A 221 -22.45 11.65 -0.26
N GLU A 222 -22.00 12.73 0.38
CA GLU A 222 -22.88 13.80 0.86
C GLU A 222 -23.67 14.43 -0.30
N ARG A 223 -22.99 14.82 -1.38
CA ARG A 223 -23.66 15.37 -2.58
C ARG A 223 -24.63 14.39 -3.23
N TYR A 224 -24.33 13.09 -3.19
CA TYR A 224 -25.21 12.05 -3.70
C TYR A 224 -26.48 11.92 -2.84
N LEU A 225 -26.33 11.89 -1.52
CA LEU A 225 -27.44 11.86 -0.56
C LEU A 225 -28.33 13.09 -0.72
N ASP A 226 -27.76 14.28 -0.85
CA ASP A 226 -28.51 15.53 -1.05
C ASP A 226 -29.32 15.49 -2.35
N CYS A 227 -28.69 15.13 -3.48
CA CYS A 227 -29.38 14.99 -4.77
C CYS A 227 -30.48 13.91 -4.73
N PHE A 228 -30.24 12.81 -4.02
CA PHE A 228 -31.20 11.71 -3.92
C PHE A 228 -32.40 12.06 -3.03
N ILE A 229 -32.16 12.73 -1.90
CA ILE A 229 -33.20 13.25 -1.01
C ILE A 229 -34.01 14.30 -1.75
N GLU A 230 -33.35 15.24 -2.44
CA GLU A 230 -34.01 16.27 -3.24
C GLU A 230 -34.89 15.60 -4.32
N TYR A 231 -34.35 14.69 -5.14
CA TYR A 231 -35.14 13.99 -6.16
C TYR A 231 -36.39 13.28 -5.60
N ASN A 232 -36.30 12.65 -4.43
CA ASN A 232 -37.41 11.89 -3.86
C ASN A 232 -38.43 12.75 -3.10
N VAL A 233 -38.00 13.82 -2.44
CA VAL A 233 -38.91 14.84 -1.90
C VAL A 233 -39.74 15.46 -3.03
N LEU A 234 -39.12 15.72 -4.17
CA LEU A 234 -39.80 16.28 -5.35
C LEU A 234 -40.77 15.27 -5.99
N LYS A 235 -40.50 13.95 -5.92
CA LYS A 235 -41.38 12.90 -6.48
C LYS A 235 -42.57 12.55 -5.58
N THR A 236 -42.41 12.63 -4.26
CA THR A 236 -43.45 12.22 -3.29
C THR A 236 -44.44 13.35 -2.93
N ARG A 237 -44.12 14.62 -3.24
CA ARG A 237 -45.03 15.77 -3.09
C ARG A 237 -45.22 16.50 -4.44
N PRO A 238 -45.99 15.93 -5.39
CA PRO A 238 -46.15 16.53 -6.72
C PRO A 238 -46.94 17.84 -6.74
N THR A 239 -47.64 18.21 -5.67
CA THR A 239 -48.59 19.34 -5.66
C THR A 239 -47.96 20.73 -5.60
N TYR A 240 -46.65 20.87 -5.37
CA TYR A 240 -46.01 22.19 -5.23
C TYR A 240 -44.62 22.33 -5.87
N VAL A 241 -44.20 21.36 -6.68
CA VAL A 241 -42.83 21.34 -7.20
C VAL A 241 -42.80 21.68 -8.67
N ASN A 242 -42.22 22.85 -8.96
CA ASN A 242 -41.93 23.34 -10.30
C ASN A 242 -41.07 22.32 -11.07
N THR A 243 -41.50 21.95 -12.27
CA THR A 243 -40.82 20.99 -13.18
C THR A 243 -39.35 21.32 -13.42
N THR A 244 -38.96 22.59 -13.30
CA THR A 244 -37.56 23.04 -13.37
C THR A 244 -36.66 22.50 -12.24
N THR A 245 -37.19 22.29 -11.03
CA THR A 245 -36.40 21.76 -9.89
C THR A 245 -36.11 20.27 -10.08
N ILE A 246 -37.08 19.51 -10.59
CA ILE A 246 -36.91 18.09 -10.95
C ILE A 246 -35.88 17.95 -12.07
N GLN A 247 -35.91 18.85 -13.06
CA GLN A 247 -34.92 18.89 -14.12
C GLN A 247 -33.51 19.22 -13.59
N LYS A 248 -33.39 20.14 -12.62
CA LYS A 248 -32.10 20.45 -11.97
C LYS A 248 -31.54 19.27 -11.19
N ALA A 249 -32.35 18.56 -10.40
CA ALA A 249 -31.92 17.36 -9.68
C ALA A 249 -31.50 16.23 -10.62
N ARG A 250 -32.23 16.04 -11.74
CA ARG A 250 -31.86 15.08 -12.79
C ARG A 250 -30.53 15.44 -13.44
N VAL A 251 -30.34 16.70 -13.81
CA VAL A 251 -29.07 17.21 -14.36
C VAL A 251 -27.94 17.10 -13.33
N GLY A 252 -28.21 17.27 -12.04
CA GLY A 252 -27.25 17.06 -10.96
C GLY A 252 -26.79 15.59 -10.87
N MET A 253 -27.73 14.65 -10.86
CA MET A 253 -27.42 13.21 -10.91
C MET A 253 -26.69 12.82 -12.19
N ASP A 254 -27.11 13.32 -13.35
CA ASP A 254 -26.46 13.01 -14.64
C ASP A 254 -25.03 13.58 -14.68
N LYS A 255 -24.80 14.78 -14.13
CA LYS A 255 -23.44 15.34 -13.99
C LYS A 255 -22.58 14.53 -13.03
N LEU A 256 -23.14 14.05 -11.92
CA LEU A 256 -22.43 13.18 -10.98
C LEU A 256 -22.06 11.84 -11.64
N PHE A 257 -23.00 11.24 -12.38
CA PHE A 257 -22.78 10.00 -13.10
C PHE A 257 -21.74 10.16 -14.22
N LEU A 258 -21.76 11.29 -14.93
CA LEU A 258 -20.78 11.63 -15.96
C LEU A 258 -19.40 11.90 -15.36
N ALA A 259 -19.32 12.55 -14.21
CA ALA A 259 -18.05 12.77 -13.50
C ALA A 259 -17.43 11.44 -13.05
N LEU A 260 -18.24 10.55 -12.46
CA LEU A 260 -17.81 9.19 -12.11
C LEU A 260 -17.38 8.41 -13.36
N SER A 261 -18.17 8.45 -14.43
CA SER A 261 -17.83 7.79 -15.71
C SER A 261 -16.51 8.27 -16.29
N LYS A 262 -16.24 9.58 -16.29
CA LYS A 262 -14.98 10.13 -16.80
C LYS A 262 -13.78 9.76 -15.94
N MET A 263 -13.97 9.73 -14.62
CA MET A 263 -12.92 9.36 -13.68
C MET A 263 -12.50 7.89 -13.81
N PHE A 264 -13.44 7.01 -14.17
CA PHE A 264 -13.17 5.58 -14.42
C PHE A 264 -12.87 5.22 -15.88
N SER A 265 -13.20 6.06 -16.87
CA SER A 265 -12.89 5.81 -18.30
C SER A 265 -11.63 6.50 -18.80
N SER A 266 -10.96 7.29 -17.97
CA SER A 266 -9.61 7.81 -18.27
C SER A 266 -8.59 6.71 -17.99
N LYS A 267 -8.44 5.79 -18.94
CA LYS A 267 -7.20 5.01 -19.11
C LYS A 267 -6.24 5.79 -20.01
#